data_AF-A0A920B615-F1
#
_entry.id   AF-A0A920B615-F1
#
_cell.length_a   1.000
_cell.length_b   1.000
_cell.length_c   1.000
_cell.angle_alpha   90.00
_cell.angle_beta   90.00
_cell.angle_gamma   90.00
#
_symmetry.space_group_name_H-M   'P 1'
#
loop_
_entity.id
_entity.type
_entity.pdbx_description
1 polymer ?
#
loop_
_entity_poly.entity_id
_entity_poly.type
_entity_poly.pdbx_seq_one_letter_code
_entity_poly.pdbx_strand_id
1 'polypeptide(L)'
;MLSTLFLFFNIYLNIAWTALVVRRLHDVGKSGWWYYIPLILLAILYIIIYFSSDVYYAYAFDFNDIEKLGNFAFFTLIIAALGFLLCFIFMFFKSELKPNKWGDSPSTFYEFIPASKKYFIKCIDFKGRSRRSEYWWIYITILLITIIETIIFLLIK
;
A
#
# COMPACT_ATOMS: atom_id res chain seq x y z
N MET A 1 -25.69 -6.88 4.25
CA MET A 1 -25.30 -7.85 3.20
C MET A 1 -24.42 -7.19 2.13
N LEU A 2 -24.88 -6.11 1.48
CA LEU A 2 -24.10 -5.44 0.43
C LEU A 2 -22.78 -4.83 0.93
N SER A 3 -22.78 -4.14 2.09
CA SER A 3 -21.56 -3.60 2.71
C SER A 3 -20.51 -4.67 3.01
N THR A 4 -20.94 -5.86 3.40
CA THR A 4 -20.07 -7.01 3.63
C THR A 4 -19.41 -7.50 2.34
N LEU A 5 -20.12 -7.49 1.21
CA LEU A 5 -19.55 -7.84 -0.09
C LEU A 5 -18.49 -6.83 -0.54
N PHE A 6 -18.75 -5.53 -0.37
CA PHE A 6 -17.76 -4.47 -0.63
C PHE A 6 -16.48 -4.68 0.20
N LEU A 7 -16.61 -5.03 1.48
CA LEU A 7 -15.45 -5.30 2.34
C LEU A 7 -14.57 -6.42 1.77
N PHE A 8 -15.16 -7.57 1.41
CA PHE A 8 -14.38 -8.69 0.86
C PHE A 8 -13.70 -8.33 -0.47
N PHE A 9 -14.39 -7.59 -1.34
CA PHE A 9 -13.82 -7.12 -2.59
C PHE A 9 -12.63 -6.17 -2.37
N ASN A 10 -12.74 -5.24 -1.42
CA ASN A 10 -11.65 -4.34 -1.06
C ASN A 10 -10.43 -5.09 -0.51
N ILE A 11 -10.64 -6.09 0.34
CA ILE A 11 -9.56 -6.93 0.87
C ILE A 11 -8.81 -7.61 -0.29
N TYR A 12 -9.54 -8.20 -1.24
CA TYR A 12 -8.96 -8.81 -2.43
C TYR A 12 -8.12 -7.83 -3.25
N LEU A 13 -8.66 -6.63 -3.54
CA LEU A 13 -7.92 -5.59 -4.27
C LEU A 13 -6.66 -5.12 -3.52
N ASN A 14 -6.72 -4.98 -2.21
CA ASN A 14 -5.56 -4.58 -1.39
C ASN A 14 -4.44 -5.62 -1.42
N ILE A 15 -4.78 -6.91 -1.36
CA ILE A 15 -3.79 -7.99 -1.48
C ILE A 15 -3.14 -7.94 -2.87
N ALA A 16 -3.95 -7.82 -3.92
CA ALA A 16 -3.47 -7.73 -5.29
C ALA A 16 -2.59 -6.50 -5.52
N TRP A 17 -2.98 -5.35 -4.98
CA TRP A 17 -2.21 -4.09 -5.03
C TRP A 17 -0.84 -4.27 -4.38
N THR A 18 -0.82 -4.86 -3.19
CA THR A 18 0.41 -5.09 -2.45
C THR A 18 1.35 -6.03 -3.20
N ALA A 19 0.84 -7.12 -3.78
CA ALA A 19 1.62 -8.03 -4.60
C ALA A 19 2.25 -7.32 -5.82
N LEU A 20 1.48 -6.45 -6.49
CA LEU A 20 1.99 -5.66 -7.61
C LEU A 20 3.08 -4.67 -7.18
N VAL A 21 2.88 -3.93 -6.08
CA VAL A 21 3.84 -2.97 -5.54
C VAL A 21 5.15 -3.67 -5.17
N VAL A 22 5.07 -4.83 -4.51
CA VAL A 22 6.25 -5.64 -4.17
C VAL A 22 7.00 -6.09 -5.43
N ARG A 23 6.29 -6.64 -6.43
CA ARG A 23 6.90 -7.01 -7.73
C ARG A 23 7.49 -5.79 -8.47
N ARG A 24 6.90 -4.61 -8.28
CA ARG A 24 7.41 -3.36 -8.87
C ARG A 24 8.69 -2.88 -8.16
N LEU A 25 8.78 -3.01 -6.84
CA LEU A 25 10.00 -2.73 -6.08
C LEU A 25 11.13 -3.67 -6.50
N HIS A 26 10.83 -4.98 -6.65
CA HIS A 26 11.77 -5.97 -7.15
C HIS A 26 12.31 -5.62 -8.54
N ASP A 27 11.48 -5.02 -9.39
CA ASP A 27 11.87 -4.59 -10.74
C ASP A 27 12.83 -3.38 -10.76
N VAL A 28 12.88 -2.59 -9.68
CA VAL A 28 13.80 -1.45 -9.48
C VAL A 28 14.99 -1.85 -8.61
N GLY A 29 15.17 -3.14 -8.33
CA GLY A 29 16.28 -3.63 -7.52
C GLY A 29 16.07 -3.44 -6.01
N LYS A 30 14.86 -3.10 -5.55
CA LYS A 30 14.52 -2.87 -4.14
C LYS A 30 13.78 -4.06 -3.54
N SER A 31 13.93 -4.28 -2.24
CA SER A 31 13.15 -5.30 -1.52
C SER A 31 11.68 -4.89 -1.37
N GLY A 32 10.76 -5.85 -1.36
CA GLY A 32 9.35 -5.59 -1.05
C GLY A 32 9.13 -4.94 0.32
N TRP A 33 10.06 -5.14 1.27
CA TRP A 33 10.04 -4.54 2.61
C TRP A 33 9.93 -3.02 2.62
N TRP A 34 10.41 -2.32 1.58
CA TRP A 34 10.26 -0.87 1.49
C TRP A 34 8.81 -0.42 1.65
N TYR A 35 7.85 -1.16 1.08
CA TYR A 35 6.43 -0.86 1.23
C TYR A 35 5.90 -1.08 2.65
N TYR A 36 6.44 -2.06 3.37
CA TYR A 36 5.94 -2.47 4.69
C TYR A 36 6.55 -1.69 5.86
N ILE A 37 7.74 -1.09 5.70
CA ILE A 37 8.37 -0.27 6.74
C ILE A 37 7.42 0.83 7.27
N PRO A 38 6.82 1.70 6.42
CA PRO A 38 5.91 2.73 6.92
C PRO A 38 4.64 2.15 7.54
N LEU A 39 4.15 0.99 7.07
CA LEU A 39 3.00 0.29 7.65
C LEU A 39 3.31 -0.23 9.07
N ILE A 40 4.47 -0.85 9.26
CA ILE A 40 4.92 -1.35 10.57
C ILE A 40 5.07 -0.20 11.55
N LEU A 41 5.63 0.94 11.11
CA LEU A 41 5.77 2.12 11.95
C LEU A 41 4.41 2.66 12.42
N LEU A 42 3.42 2.71 11.52
CA LEU A 42 2.05 3.10 11.87
C LEU A 42 1.38 2.10 12.81
N ALA A 43 1.59 0.80 12.63
CA ALA A 43 1.04 -0.23 13.50
C ALA A 43 1.61 -0.11 14.93
N ILE A 44 2.92 0.11 15.06
CA ILE A 44 3.57 0.35 16.35
C ILE A 44 2.99 1.60 17.01
N LEU A 45 2.83 2.70 16.26
CA LEU A 45 2.23 3.93 16.78
C LEU A 45 0.81 3.70 17.30
N TYR A 46 -0.02 2.99 16.53
CA TYR A 46 -1.38 2.67 16.92
C TYR A 46 -1.43 1.87 18.24
N ILE A 47 -0.58 0.85 18.36
CA ILE A 47 -0.46 0.04 19.58
C ILE A 47 -0.08 0.93 20.77
N ILE A 48 0.93 1.79 20.63
CA ILE A 48 1.36 2.70 21.70
C ILE A 48 0.21 3.59 22.15
N ILE A 49 -0.50 4.25 21.22
CA ILE A 49 -1.61 5.15 21.54
C ILE A 49 -2.73 4.39 22.27
N TYR A 50 -3.06 3.18 21.80
CA TYR A 50 -4.08 2.35 22.41
C TYR A 50 -3.74 2.00 23.86
N PHE A 51 -2.54 1.46 24.11
CA PHE A 51 -2.09 1.15 25.47
C PHE A 51 -1.94 2.40 26.36
N SER A 52 -1.49 3.52 25.81
CA SER A 52 -1.41 4.79 26.55
C SER A 52 -2.78 5.32 26.92
N SER A 53 -3.82 5.12 26.09
CA SER A 53 -5.18 5.55 26.42
C SER A 53 -5.77 4.78 27.60
N ASP A 54 -5.54 3.46 27.68
CA ASP A 54 -6.00 2.65 28.82
C ASP A 54 -5.35 3.10 30.14
N VAL A 55 -4.05 3.40 30.10
CA VAL A 55 -3.31 3.95 31.25
C VAL A 55 -3.80 5.36 31.59
N TYR A 56 -4.07 6.21 30.58
CA TYR A 56 -4.55 7.58 30.77
C TYR A 56 -5.87 7.62 31.56
N TYR A 57 -6.84 6.78 31.18
CA TYR A 57 -8.14 6.69 31.88
C TYR A 57 -8.02 6.14 33.31
N ALA A 58 -7.00 5.33 33.59
CA ALA A 58 -6.79 4.74 34.91
C ALA A 58 -6.09 5.68 35.92
N TYR A 59 -5.29 6.65 35.47
CA TYR A 59 -4.39 7.42 36.35
C TYR A 59 -4.55 8.95 36.33
N ALA A 60 -5.55 9.52 35.63
CA ALA A 60 -5.77 10.98 35.54
C ALA A 60 -4.49 11.75 35.15
N PHE A 61 -3.95 11.41 33.99
CA PHE A 61 -2.70 11.93 33.42
C PHE A 61 -2.73 13.45 33.18
N ASP A 62 -1.60 14.13 33.42
CA ASP A 62 -1.46 15.58 33.27
C ASP A 62 -1.46 16.02 31.78
N PHE A 63 -1.89 17.27 31.51
CA PHE A 63 -1.94 17.88 30.17
C PHE A 63 -0.58 17.83 29.46
N ASN A 64 0.51 18.01 30.20
CA ASN A 64 1.88 17.97 29.68
C ASN A 64 2.24 16.63 29.01
N ASP A 65 1.68 15.53 29.49
CA ASP A 65 2.00 14.21 28.93
C ASP A 65 1.12 13.85 27.73
N ILE A 66 -0.08 14.44 27.62
CA ILE A 66 -0.90 14.40 26.40
C ILE A 66 -0.20 15.10 25.25
N GLU A 67 0.37 16.29 25.50
CA GLU A 67 1.09 17.07 24.49
C GLU A 67 2.32 16.30 23.98
N LYS A 68 3.10 15.68 24.87
CA LYS A 68 4.24 14.84 24.49
C LYS A 68 3.83 13.66 23.61
N LEU A 69 2.77 12.95 23.99
CA LEU A 69 2.24 11.83 23.21
C LEU A 69 1.75 12.29 21.83
N GLY A 70 1.06 13.43 21.78
CA GLY A 70 0.60 14.07 20.54
C GLY A 70 1.76 14.45 19.62
N ASN A 71 2.80 15.10 20.15
CA ASN A 71 4.00 15.46 19.41
C ASN A 71 4.74 14.22 18.87
N PHE A 72 4.90 13.18 19.69
CA PHE A 72 5.50 11.91 19.26
C PHE A 72 4.71 11.26 18.12
N ALA A 73 3.39 11.20 18.24
CA ALA A 73 2.52 10.66 17.20
C ALA A 73 2.66 11.47 15.90
N PHE A 74 2.65 12.79 15.99
CA PHE A 74 2.82 13.68 14.85
C PHE A 74 4.15 13.45 14.11
N PHE A 75 5.29 13.39 14.82
CA PHE A 75 6.58 13.10 14.20
C PHE A 75 6.61 11.72 13.54
N THR A 76 6.03 10.71 14.19
CA THR A 76 5.96 9.35 13.65
C THR A 76 5.13 9.28 12.37
N LEU A 77 4.00 10.00 12.32
CA LEU A 77 3.16 10.13 11.13
C LEU A 77 3.92 10.81 9.97
N ILE A 78 4.71 11.84 10.25
CA ILE A 78 5.56 12.48 9.23
C ILE A 78 6.57 11.48 8.67
N ILE A 79 7.27 10.74 9.52
CA ILE A 79 8.25 9.73 9.08
C ILE A 79 7.58 8.65 8.23
N ALA A 80 6.41 8.17 8.64
CA ALA A 80 5.64 7.20 7.86
C ALA A 80 5.21 7.77 6.51
N ALA A 81 4.72 9.02 6.47
CA ALA A 81 4.34 9.71 5.24
C ALA A 81 5.52 9.89 4.27
N LEU A 82 6.69 10.26 4.78
CA LEU A 82 7.93 10.33 4.00
C LEU A 82 8.35 8.94 3.47
N GLY A 83 8.15 7.88 4.25
CA GLY A 83 8.37 6.50 3.83
C GLY A 83 7.45 6.07 2.69
N PHE A 84 6.16 6.40 2.77
CA PHE A 84 5.21 6.17 1.68
C PHE A 84 5.53 6.99 0.44
N LEU A 85 5.91 8.26 0.61
CA LEU A 85 6.35 9.13 -0.47
C LEU A 85 7.58 8.56 -1.18
N LEU A 86 8.57 8.08 -0.42
CA LEU A 86 9.76 7.43 -0.98
C LEU A 86 9.39 6.17 -1.77
N CYS A 87 8.49 5.34 -1.25
CA CYS A 87 7.98 4.17 -1.97
C CYS A 87 7.27 4.58 -3.26
N PHE A 88 6.45 5.62 -3.19
CA PHE A 88 5.74 6.15 -4.36
C PHE A 88 6.73 6.66 -5.42
N ILE A 89 7.80 7.35 -5.02
CA ILE A 89 8.88 7.79 -5.92
C ILE A 89 9.53 6.59 -6.63
N PHE A 90 9.77 5.47 -5.94
CA PHE A 90 10.32 4.27 -6.58
C PHE A 90 9.44 3.72 -7.71
N MET A 91 8.13 3.95 -7.68
CA MET A 91 7.22 3.48 -8.74
C MET A 91 7.53 4.15 -10.09
N PHE A 92 8.10 5.36 -10.08
CA PHE A 92 8.51 6.09 -11.28
C PHE A 92 9.89 5.71 -11.82
N PHE A 93 10.69 4.92 -11.09
CA PHE A 93 12.06 4.60 -11.54
C PHE A 93 12.07 3.66 -12.75
N LYS A 94 13.16 3.63 -13.53
CA LYS A 94 13.21 2.77 -14.74
C LYS A 94 13.32 1.30 -14.31
N SER A 95 12.69 0.41 -15.07
CA SER A 95 12.83 -1.03 -14.88
C SER A 95 14.26 -1.46 -15.15
N GLU A 96 14.82 -2.35 -14.33
CA GLU A 96 16.13 -2.93 -14.60
C GLU A 96 16.03 -3.90 -15.80
N LEU A 97 16.78 -3.67 -16.87
CA LEU A 97 16.70 -4.54 -18.06
C LEU A 97 17.46 -5.87 -17.89
N LYS A 98 18.41 -5.89 -16.95
CA LYS A 98 19.18 -7.09 -16.64
C LYS A 98 18.37 -8.01 -15.72
N PRO A 99 18.56 -9.33 -15.82
CA PRO A 99 18.09 -10.26 -14.79
C PRO A 99 18.65 -9.83 -13.44
N ASN A 100 17.82 -9.91 -12.40
CA ASN A 100 18.22 -9.66 -11.03
C ASN A 100 17.76 -10.81 -10.13
N LYS A 101 18.02 -10.74 -8.82
CA LYS A 101 17.72 -11.85 -7.90
C LYS A 101 16.25 -12.27 -7.81
N TRP A 102 15.32 -11.46 -8.33
CA TRP A 102 13.88 -11.76 -8.33
C TRP A 102 13.38 -12.33 -9.66
N GLY A 103 14.24 -12.44 -10.67
CA GLY A 103 13.95 -13.07 -11.95
C GLY A 103 14.40 -12.25 -13.16
N ASP A 104 14.09 -12.80 -14.33
CA ASP A 104 14.39 -12.20 -15.61
C ASP A 104 13.65 -10.87 -15.80
N SER A 105 14.18 -10.04 -16.70
CA SER A 105 13.53 -8.76 -16.97
C SER A 105 12.14 -8.99 -17.61
N PRO A 106 11.10 -8.35 -17.09
CA PRO A 106 9.75 -8.52 -17.64
C PRO A 106 9.69 -7.97 -19.08
N SER A 107 8.72 -8.40 -19.90
CA SER A 107 8.56 -7.99 -21.31
C SER A 107 8.59 -6.47 -21.52
N THR A 108 9.03 -6.02 -22.70
CA THR A 108 9.39 -4.61 -22.96
C THR A 108 8.26 -3.62 -22.72
N PHE A 109 7.02 -3.99 -23.03
CA PHE A 109 5.83 -3.15 -22.90
C PHE A 109 4.60 -3.99 -22.52
N TYR A 110 3.67 -3.38 -21.78
CA TYR A 110 2.36 -3.94 -21.47
C TYR A 110 1.31 -2.94 -21.92
N GLU A 111 0.33 -3.44 -22.68
CA GLU A 111 -0.90 -2.72 -22.96
C GLU A 111 -1.87 -2.82 -21.77
N PHE A 112 -2.86 -1.94 -21.76
CA PHE A 112 -3.84 -1.82 -20.68
C PHE A 112 -4.59 -3.13 -20.38
N ILE A 113 -5.15 -3.78 -21.40
CA ILE A 113 -5.97 -5.00 -21.23
C ILE A 113 -5.13 -6.19 -20.74
N PRO A 114 -3.96 -6.51 -21.35
CA PRO A 114 -3.08 -7.56 -20.84
C PRO A 114 -2.58 -7.30 -19.42
N ALA A 115 -2.23 -6.05 -19.08
CA ALA A 115 -1.83 -5.68 -17.72
C ALA A 115 -2.96 -5.98 -16.72
N SER A 116 -4.16 -5.46 -17.00
CA SER A 116 -5.35 -5.65 -16.17
C SER A 116 -5.66 -7.12 -15.92
N LYS A 117 -5.66 -7.95 -16.98
CA LYS A 117 -5.86 -9.40 -16.85
C LYS A 117 -4.80 -10.05 -15.96
N LYS A 118 -3.53 -9.72 -16.19
CA LYS A 118 -2.41 -10.27 -15.42
C LYS A 118 -2.50 -9.90 -13.94
N TYR A 119 -2.96 -8.71 -13.60
CA TYR A 119 -3.12 -8.27 -12.21
C TYR A 119 -4.10 -9.14 -11.41
N PHE A 120 -5.28 -9.41 -11.96
CA PHE A 120 -6.28 -10.25 -11.28
C PHE A 120 -5.87 -11.73 -11.22
N ILE A 121 -5.12 -12.22 -12.22
CA ILE A 121 -4.61 -13.60 -12.23
C ILE A 121 -3.45 -13.77 -11.21
N LYS A 122 -2.55 -12.79 -11.12
CA LYS A 122 -1.36 -12.81 -10.26
C LYS A 122 -1.55 -11.98 -8.98
N CYS A 123 -2.77 -11.98 -8.44
CA CYS A 123 -3.15 -11.18 -7.26
C CYS A 123 -2.42 -11.59 -5.97
N ILE A 124 -2.04 -12.87 -5.84
CA ILE A 124 -1.30 -13.39 -4.67
C ILE A 124 0.13 -13.80 -4.99
N ASP A 125 0.61 -13.48 -6.20
CA ASP A 125 1.98 -13.78 -6.63
C ASP A 125 2.90 -12.59 -6.31
N PHE A 126 3.62 -12.69 -5.19
CA PHE A 126 4.62 -11.72 -4.75
C PHE A 126 5.99 -11.95 -5.41
N LYS A 127 6.17 -13.05 -6.15
CA LYS A 127 7.43 -13.41 -6.80
C LYS A 127 7.51 -12.78 -8.19
N GLY A 128 8.74 -12.61 -8.67
CA GLY A 128 8.97 -11.99 -9.95
C GLY A 128 8.89 -10.47 -9.91
N ARG A 129 8.64 -9.90 -11.09
CA ARG A 129 8.87 -8.49 -11.39
C ARG A 129 7.72 -7.93 -12.22
N SER A 130 7.37 -6.68 -11.96
CA SER A 130 6.34 -5.94 -12.71
C SER A 130 6.94 -4.68 -13.31
N ARG A 131 6.79 -4.49 -14.63
CA ARG A 131 7.32 -3.29 -15.28
C ARG A 131 6.57 -2.05 -14.86
N ARG A 132 7.21 -0.91 -15.12
CA ARG A 132 6.61 0.41 -14.90
C ARG A 132 5.27 0.60 -15.64
N SER A 133 5.18 0.23 -16.92
CA SER A 133 3.94 0.36 -17.71
C SER A 133 2.83 -0.53 -17.17
N GLU A 134 3.14 -1.77 -16.78
CA GLU A 134 2.21 -2.66 -16.10
C GLU A 134 1.68 -2.01 -14.82
N TYR A 135 2.56 -1.48 -13.97
CA TYR A 135 2.17 -0.81 -12.72
C TYR A 135 1.20 0.37 -12.95
N TRP A 136 1.52 1.28 -13.88
CA TRP A 136 0.69 2.47 -14.12
C TRP A 136 -0.66 2.13 -14.74
N TRP A 137 -0.74 1.12 -15.60
CA TRP A 137 -2.03 0.67 -16.10
C TRP A 137 -2.91 0.14 -14.98
N ILE A 138 -2.34 -0.63 -14.04
CA ILE A 138 -3.10 -1.11 -12.90
C ILE A 138 -3.49 0.02 -11.94
N TYR A 139 -2.62 1.01 -11.74
CA TYR A 139 -2.98 2.20 -10.97
C TYR A 139 -4.25 2.83 -11.53
N ILE A 140 -4.33 2.99 -12.86
CA ILE A 140 -5.52 3.52 -13.54
C ILE A 140 -6.72 2.56 -13.39
N THR A 141 -6.52 1.25 -13.58
CA THR A 141 -7.59 0.24 -13.42
C THR A 141 -8.21 0.30 -12.02
N ILE A 142 -7.38 0.36 -10.97
CA ILE A 142 -7.85 0.48 -9.58
C ILE A 142 -8.57 1.81 -9.36
N LEU A 143 -8.03 2.92 -9.86
CA LEU A 143 -8.68 4.23 -9.77
C LEU A 143 -10.07 4.24 -10.42
N LEU A 144 -10.24 3.61 -11.57
CA LEU A 144 -11.55 3.48 -12.21
C LEU A 144 -12.51 2.62 -11.41
N ILE A 145 -12.03 1.48 -10.88
CA ILE A 145 -12.83 0.60 -10.03
C ILE A 145 -13.31 1.33 -8.77
N THR A 146 -12.43 2.08 -8.09
CA THR A 146 -12.81 2.80 -6.86
C THR A 146 -13.80 3.94 -7.12
N ILE A 147 -13.71 4.62 -8.27
CA ILE A 147 -14.71 5.62 -8.67
C ILE A 147 -16.08 4.95 -8.87
N ILE A 148 -16.13 3.84 -9.62
CA ILE A 148 -17.37 3.10 -9.86
C ILE A 148 -17.97 2.60 -8.55
N GLU A 149 -17.15 1.98 -7.70
CA GLU A 149 -17.55 1.52 -6.38
C GLU A 149 -18.13 2.66 -5.53
N THR A 150 -17.49 3.83 -5.52
CA THR A 150 -17.96 5.01 -4.79
C THR A 150 -19.34 5.48 -5.29
N ILE A 151 -19.53 5.54 -6.62
CA ILE A 151 -20.81 5.92 -7.20
C ILE A 151 -21.90 4.94 -6.81
N ILE A 152 -21.64 3.63 -6.95
CA ILE A 152 -22.60 2.58 -6.57
C ILE A 152 -22.97 2.69 -5.09
N PHE A 153 -21.97 2.90 -4.22
CA PHE A 153 -22.19 3.05 -2.79
C PHE A 153 -23.04 4.28 -2.45
N LEU A 154 -22.89 5.39 -3.17
CA LEU A 154 -23.72 6.59 -3.01
C LEU A 154 -25.15 6.40 -3.53
N LEU A 155 -25.36 5.59 -4.58
CA LEU A 155 -26.69 5.33 -5.16
C LEU A 155 -27.53 4.34 -4.36
N ILE A 156 -26.89 3.41 -3.64
CA ILE A 156 -27.58 2.37 -2.85
C ILE A 156 -27.71 2.79 -1.37
N LYS A 157 -27.04 3.87 -0.97
CA LYS A 157 -27.15 4.45 0.37
C LYS A 157 -28.51 5.11 0.61
#